data_AF-A0A6N1YCN7-F1
#
_entry.id   AF-A0A6N1YCN7-F1
#
_cell.length_a   1.000
_cell.length_b   1.000
_cell.length_c   1.000
_cell.angle_alpha   90.00
_cell.angle_beta   90.00
_cell.angle_gamma   90.00
#
_symmetry.space_group_name_H-M   'P 1'
#
loop_
_entity.id
_entity.type
_entity.pdbx_description
1 polymer ?
#
loop_
_entity_poly.entity_id
_entity_poly.type
_entity_poly.pdbx_seq_one_letter_code
_entity_poly.pdbx_strand_id
1 'polypeptide(L)'
;MELKGSNIHLSLIEPGPISSDFRKNAFVAYQKNIDSANSVHKNTYLAMEARLQKKGPAAPFTLPADAVVEKVIHAMQSKRPKIRYYVTFPTYLFGFLKRILPASWLDYLLGKVQ
;
A
#
# COMPACT_ATOMS: atom_id res chain seq x y z
N MET A 1 -24.78 2.45 -2.94
CA MET A 1 -26.19 2.78 -3.25
C MET A 1 -26.29 3.99 -4.19
N GLU A 2 -25.39 4.97 -4.10
CA GLU A 2 -25.44 6.20 -4.91
C GLU A 2 -25.30 6.00 -6.43
N LEU A 3 -24.44 5.09 -6.90
CA LEU A 3 -24.22 4.86 -8.34
C LEU A 3 -25.12 3.77 -8.95
N LYS A 4 -26.14 3.31 -8.22
CA LYS A 4 -26.98 2.20 -8.69
C LYS A 4 -27.83 2.68 -9.87
N GLY A 5 -27.70 2.01 -11.02
CA GLY A 5 -28.48 2.31 -12.23
C GLY A 5 -27.88 3.37 -13.15
N SER A 6 -26.77 4.02 -12.77
CA SER A 6 -26.09 5.03 -13.62
C SER A 6 -25.11 4.44 -14.63
N ASN A 7 -24.89 3.12 -14.61
CA ASN A 7 -23.82 2.44 -15.36
C ASN A 7 -22.41 3.00 -15.07
N ILE A 8 -22.23 3.71 -13.95
CA ILE A 8 -20.93 4.13 -13.45
C ILE A 8 -20.43 3.05 -12.49
N HIS A 9 -19.22 2.55 -12.76
CA HIS A 9 -18.59 1.52 -11.94
C HIS A 9 -17.37 2.10 -11.23
N LEU A 10 -17.22 1.78 -9.94
CA LEU A 10 -16.10 2.21 -9.11
C LEU A 10 -15.23 1.00 -8.75
N SER A 11 -13.93 1.12 -9.00
CA SER A 11 -12.94 0.08 -8.70
C SER A 11 -11.75 0.69 -7.97
N LEU A 12 -11.32 0.05 -6.89
CA LEU A 12 -10.07 0.36 -6.19
C LEU A 12 -8.99 -0.60 -6.69
N ILE A 13 -7.84 -0.04 -7.07
CA ILE A 13 -6.61 -0.81 -7.30
C ILE A 13 -5.81 -0.75 -6.01
N GLU A 14 -5.52 -1.91 -5.44
CA GLU A 14 -4.87 -2.04 -4.14
C GLU A 14 -3.50 -2.71 -4.31
N PRO A 15 -2.47 -1.89 -4.60
CA PRO A 15 -1.11 -2.37 -4.64
C PRO A 15 -0.57 -2.60 -3.23
N GLY A 16 0.21 -3.68 -3.07
CA GLY A 16 1.15 -3.75 -1.96
C GLY A 16 2.47 -3.07 -2.34
N PRO A 17 3.63 -3.61 -1.94
CA PRO A 17 4.90 -3.02 -2.32
C PRO A 17 5.08 -3.03 -3.84
N ILE A 18 5.30 -1.85 -4.44
CA ILE A 18 5.55 -1.67 -5.87
C ILE A 18 6.84 -0.87 -6.06
N SER A 19 7.65 -1.28 -7.03
CA SER A 19 8.84 -0.54 -7.44
C SER A 19 8.43 0.76 -8.13
N SER A 20 8.76 1.89 -7.50
CA SER A 20 8.52 3.25 -8.03
C SER A 20 9.38 4.27 -7.28
N ASP A 21 9.40 5.50 -7.79
CA ASP A 21 10.07 6.64 -7.14
C ASP A 21 9.36 7.16 -5.88
N PHE A 22 8.30 6.48 -5.42
CA PHE A 22 7.53 6.91 -4.25
C PHE A 22 8.42 7.12 -3.01
N ARG A 23 9.36 6.22 -2.71
CA ARG A 23 10.25 6.38 -1.54
C ARG A 23 11.20 7.54 -1.68
N LYS A 24 11.75 7.73 -2.89
CA LYS A 24 12.63 8.87 -3.21
C LYS A 24 11.88 10.18 -2.99
N ASN A 25 10.66 10.29 -3.52
CA ASN A 25 9.82 11.48 -3.36
C ASN A 25 9.38 11.67 -1.90
N ALA A 26 9.04 10.59 -1.20
CA ALA A 26 8.70 10.63 0.22
C ALA A 26 9.88 11.09 1.08
N PHE A 27 11.12 10.74 0.73
CA PHE A 27 12.31 11.20 1.44
C PHE A 27 12.53 12.71 1.27
N VAL A 28 12.34 13.25 0.07
CA VAL A 28 12.39 14.70 -0.18
C VAL A 28 11.31 15.41 0.64
N ALA A 29 10.08 14.89 0.65
CA ALA A 29 8.99 15.44 1.44
C ALA A 29 9.25 15.34 2.95
N TYR A 30 9.87 14.25 3.41
CA TYR A 30 10.26 14.06 4.80
C TYR A 30 11.24 15.15 5.25
N GLN A 31 12.33 15.36 4.52
CA GLN A 31 13.32 16.39 4.85
C GLN A 31 12.72 17.80 4.90
N LYS A 32 11.77 18.09 4.01
CA LYS A 32 11.12 19.41 3.92
C LYS A 32 10.19 19.69 5.11
N ASN A 33 9.51 18.66 5.63
CA ASN A 33 8.36 18.86 6.52
C ASN A 33 8.54 18.32 7.94
N ILE A 34 9.58 17.53 8.22
CA ILE A 34 9.77 16.87 9.51
C ILE A 34 11.05 17.35 10.18
N ASP A 35 10.91 17.99 11.35
CA ASP A 35 12.03 18.20 12.27
C ASP A 35 12.22 16.94 13.14
N SER A 36 13.09 16.05 12.70
CA SER A 36 13.38 14.80 13.40
C SER A 36 14.26 15.00 14.64
N ALA A 37 15.03 16.09 14.70
CA ALA A 37 16.03 16.30 15.74
C ALA A 37 15.39 16.69 17.08
N ASN A 38 14.33 17.50 17.04
CA ASN A 38 13.63 18.03 18.22
C ASN A 38 12.32 17.30 18.55
N SER A 39 12.07 16.14 17.94
CA SER A 39 10.84 15.38 18.18
C SER A 39 10.99 14.34 19.29
N VAL A 40 9.91 14.15 20.06
CA VAL A 40 9.74 13.02 21.00
C VAL A 40 9.84 11.66 20.28
N HIS A 41 9.57 11.62 18.97
CA HIS A 41 9.65 10.41 18.14
C HIS A 41 10.96 10.28 17.36
N LYS A 42 12.04 10.96 17.80
CA LYS A 42 13.35 10.97 17.12
C LYS A 42 13.84 9.59 16.66
N ASN A 43 13.78 8.58 17.53
CA ASN A 43 14.24 7.23 17.19
C ASN A 43 13.41 6.58 16.06
N THR A 44 12.09 6.77 16.10
CA THR A 44 11.19 6.30 15.04
C THR A 44 11.49 6.98 13.71
N TYR A 45 11.80 8.27 13.74
CA TYR A 45 12.16 9.04 12.55
C TYR A 45 13.50 8.62 11.96
N LEU A 46 14.52 8.37 12.78
CA LEU A 46 15.81 7.85 12.31
C LEU A 46 15.66 6.49 11.63
N ALA A 47 14.84 5.58 12.19
CA ALA A 47 14.55 4.29 11.56
C ALA A 47 13.78 4.45 10.23
N MET A 48 12.83 5.39 10.18
CA MET A 48 12.09 5.71 8.96
C MET A 48 13.00 6.27 7.87
N GLU A 49 13.89 7.19 8.21
CA GLU A 49 14.88 7.78 7.31
C GLU A 49 15.80 6.71 6.70
N ALA A 50 16.34 5.82 7.53
CA ALA A 50 17.15 4.70 7.06
C ALA A 50 16.38 3.80 6.07
N ARG A 51 15.09 3.54 6.32
CA ARG A 51 14.23 2.76 5.43
C ARG A 51 13.95 3.48 4.11
N LEU A 52 13.76 4.80 4.13
CA LEU A 52 13.49 5.61 2.94
C LEU A 52 14.72 5.68 2.02
N GLN A 53 15.93 5.71 2.57
CA GLN A 53 17.19 5.75 1.82
C GLN A 53 17.67 4.37 1.31
N LYS A 54 17.09 3.27 1.80
CA LYS A 54 17.48 1.91 1.41
C LYS A 54 17.31 1.68 -0.09
N LYS A 55 18.41 1.40 -0.79
CA LYS A 55 18.41 1.04 -2.21
C LYS A 55 17.79 -0.34 -2.43
N GLY A 56 17.05 -0.49 -3.54
CA GLY A 56 16.41 -1.75 -3.93
C GLY A 56 15.05 -2.02 -3.24
N PRO A 57 14.52 -3.25 -3.37
CA PRO A 57 13.27 -3.63 -2.74
C PRO A 57 13.42 -3.64 -1.21
N ALA A 58 12.84 -2.64 -0.53
CA ALA A 58 12.86 -2.57 0.93
C ALA A 58 11.82 -3.49 1.58
N ALA A 59 10.90 -4.05 0.80
CA ALA A 59 9.86 -4.95 1.29
C ALA A 59 9.80 -6.23 0.43
N PRO A 60 9.51 -7.39 1.03
CA PRO A 60 9.29 -8.63 0.28
C PRO A 60 8.05 -8.49 -0.61
N PHE A 61 7.98 -9.31 -1.67
CA PHE A 61 6.87 -9.31 -2.63
C PHE A 61 6.68 -7.98 -3.37
N THR A 62 7.76 -7.19 -3.50
CA THR A 62 7.75 -5.99 -4.34
C THR A 62 7.63 -6.38 -5.81
N LEU A 63 6.59 -5.90 -6.48
CA LEU A 63 6.36 -6.10 -7.91
C LEU A 63 6.71 -4.83 -8.72
N PRO A 64 6.99 -4.95 -10.04
CA PRO A 64 7.15 -3.78 -10.90
C PRO A 64 5.83 -3.01 -11.07
N ALA A 65 5.93 -1.75 -11.52
CA ALA A 65 4.75 -0.91 -11.77
C ALA A 65 3.78 -1.51 -12.80
N ASP A 66 4.28 -2.31 -13.75
CA ASP A 66 3.48 -2.99 -14.76
C ASP A 66 2.41 -3.90 -14.15
N ALA A 67 2.67 -4.50 -12.98
CA ALA A 67 1.68 -5.32 -12.28
C ALA A 67 0.43 -4.50 -11.88
N VAL A 68 0.58 -3.20 -11.62
CA VAL A 68 -0.56 -2.30 -11.36
C VAL A 68 -1.28 -1.99 -12.68
N VAL A 69 -0.52 -1.72 -13.75
CA VAL A 69 -1.05 -1.42 -15.09
C VAL A 69 -1.96 -2.55 -15.57
N GLU A 70 -1.54 -3.81 -15.41
CA GLU A 70 -2.36 -4.97 -15.75
C GLU A 70 -3.73 -4.96 -15.06
N LYS A 71 -3.78 -4.63 -13.76
CA LYS A 71 -5.05 -4.55 -13.01
C LYS A 71 -5.91 -3.39 -13.47
N VAL A 72 -5.31 -2.25 -13.80
CA VAL A 72 -6.02 -1.08 -14.34
C VAL A 72 -6.65 -1.41 -15.69
N ILE A 73 -5.88 -1.99 -16.62
CA ILE A 73 -6.39 -2.41 -17.94
C ILE A 73 -7.54 -3.40 -17.78
N HIS A 74 -7.37 -4.39 -16.91
CA HIS A 74 -8.42 -5.37 -16.64
C HIS A 74 -9.69 -4.75 -16.03
N ALA A 75 -9.56 -3.73 -15.17
CA ALA A 75 -10.71 -2.99 -14.66
C ALA A 75 -11.42 -2.21 -15.77
N MET A 76 -10.66 -1.51 -16.62
CA MET A 76 -11.23 -0.70 -17.70
C MET A 76 -11.92 -1.53 -18.78
N GLN A 77 -11.40 -2.71 -19.10
CA GLN A 77 -11.95 -3.58 -20.15
C GLN A 77 -13.06 -4.51 -19.66
N SER A 78 -13.29 -4.59 -18.35
CA SER A 78 -14.32 -5.47 -17.79
C SER A 78 -15.73 -4.90 -17.99
N LYS A 79 -16.64 -5.71 -18.52
CA LYS A 79 -18.08 -5.35 -18.60
C LYS A 79 -18.72 -5.20 -17.22
N ARG A 80 -18.15 -5.82 -16.19
CA ARG A 80 -18.60 -5.79 -14.79
C ARG A 80 -17.37 -5.73 -13.90
N PRO A 81 -16.70 -4.56 -13.80
CA PRO A 81 -15.45 -4.45 -13.07
C PRO A 81 -15.66 -4.72 -11.58
N LYS A 82 -14.65 -5.30 -10.96
CA LYS A 82 -14.67 -5.63 -9.53
C LYS A 82 -14.52 -4.37 -8.70
N ILE A 83 -15.10 -4.36 -7.51
CA ILE A 83 -14.96 -3.24 -6.56
C ILE A 83 -13.49 -3.08 -6.11
N ARG A 84 -12.73 -4.18 -6.00
CA ARG A 84 -11.32 -4.18 -5.57
C ARG A 84 -10.48 -5.10 -6.44
N TYR A 85 -9.30 -4.63 -6.83
CA TYR A 85 -8.28 -5.36 -7.56
C TYR A 85 -6.97 -5.34 -6.76
N TYR A 86 -6.71 -6.45 -6.08
CA TYR A 86 -5.44 -6.70 -5.39
C TYR A 86 -4.33 -6.97 -6.40
N VAL A 87 -3.13 -6.43 -6.15
CA VAL A 87 -1.98 -6.56 -7.06
C VAL A 87 -0.97 -7.58 -6.55
N THR A 88 -0.56 -7.47 -5.29
CA THR A 88 0.54 -8.28 -4.72
C THR A 88 0.00 -9.34 -3.75
N PHE A 89 0.75 -10.43 -3.53
CA PHE A 89 0.33 -11.49 -2.61
C PHE A 89 -0.10 -11.00 -1.21
N PRO A 90 0.64 -10.08 -0.53
CA PRO A 90 0.22 -9.57 0.77
C PRO A 90 -1.17 -8.93 0.75
N THR A 91 -1.57 -8.27 -0.35
CA THR A 91 -2.88 -7.63 -0.45
C THR A 91 -4.03 -8.66 -0.49
N TYR A 92 -3.82 -9.79 -1.16
CA TYR A 92 -4.75 -10.91 -1.10
C TYR A 92 -4.81 -11.53 0.30
N LEU A 93 -3.66 -11.76 0.93
CA LEU A 93 -3.57 -12.36 2.26
C LEU A 93 -4.29 -11.50 3.31
N PHE A 94 -3.96 -10.20 3.40
CA PHE A 94 -4.60 -9.32 4.37
C PHE A 94 -6.07 -9.04 4.04
N GLY A 95 -6.45 -9.03 2.76
CA GLY A 95 -7.86 -8.97 2.35
C GLY A 95 -8.66 -10.16 2.88
N PHE A 96 -8.07 -11.35 2.86
CA PHE A 96 -8.67 -12.56 3.41
C PHE A 96 -8.66 -12.57 4.95
N LEU A 97 -7.53 -12.26 5.58
CA LEU A 97 -7.41 -12.25 7.05
C LEU A 97 -8.38 -11.27 7.69
N LYS A 98 -8.56 -10.06 7.12
CA LYS A 98 -9.54 -9.08 7.62
C LYS A 98 -10.98 -9.59 7.62
N ARG A 99 -11.30 -10.58 6.79
CA ARG A 99 -12.65 -11.15 6.69
C ARG A 99 -12.89 -12.26 7.73
N ILE A 100 -11.83 -12.89 8.22
CA ILE A 100 -11.92 -14.12 9.04
C ILE A 100 -11.42 -13.89 10.46
N LEU A 101 -10.37 -13.10 10.64
CA LEU A 101 -9.79 -12.87 11.96
C LEU A 101 -10.58 -11.78 12.71
N PRO A 102 -10.80 -11.97 14.02
CA PRO A 102 -11.17 -10.89 14.92
C PRO A 102 -10.14 -9.76 14.88
N ALA A 103 -10.59 -8.52 15.04
CA ALA A 103 -9.73 -7.33 14.96
C ALA A 103 -8.51 -7.42 15.91
N SER A 104 -8.72 -7.91 17.13
CA SER A 104 -7.66 -8.06 18.15
C SER A 104 -6.51 -8.97 17.70
N TRP A 105 -6.79 -10.01 16.92
CA TRP A 105 -5.77 -10.93 16.43
C TRP A 105 -4.99 -10.33 15.26
N LEU A 106 -5.67 -9.56 14.42
CA LEU A 106 -5.03 -8.83 13.33
C LEU A 106 -4.07 -7.78 13.88
N ASP A 107 -4.48 -7.02 14.91
CA ASP A 107 -3.64 -6.01 15.54
C ASP A 107 -2.40 -6.62 16.20
N TYR A 108 -2.55 -7.78 16.86
CA TYR A 108 -1.42 -8.51 17.42
C TYR A 108 -0.41 -8.96 16.34
N LEU A 109 -0.89 -9.43 15.19
CA LEU A 109 -0.03 -9.83 14.08
C LEU A 109 0.69 -8.62 13.47
N LEU A 110 0.01 -7.50 13.29
CA LEU A 110 0.59 -6.28 12.72
C LEU A 110 1.63 -5.66 13.65
N GLY A 111 1.39 -5.69 14.97
CA GLY A 111 2.33 -5.18 15.97
C GLY A 111 3.67 -5.93 16.03
N LYS A 112 3.75 -7.17 15.51
CA LYS A 112 5.00 -7.93 15.42
C LYS A 112 5.85 -7.62 14.17
N VAL A 113 5.27 -6.94 13.18
CA VAL A 113 5.92 -6.69 11.88
C VAL A 113 6.54 -5.28 11.82
N GLN A 114 6.32 -4.46 12.84
CA GLN A 114 6.72 -3.06 12.90
C GLN A 114 8.15 -2.86 13.43
#